data_AF-X1M672-F1
#
_entry.id   AF-X1M672-F1
#
_cell.length_a   1.000
_cell.length_b   1.000
_cell.length_c   1.000
_cell.angle_alpha   90.00
_cell.angle_beta   90.00
_cell.angle_gamma   90.00
#
_symmetry.space_group_name_H-M   'P 1'
#
loop_
_entity.id
_entity.type
_entity.pdbx_description
1 polymer ?
#
loop_
_entity_poly.entity_id
_entity_poly.type
_entity_poly.pdbx_seq_one_letter_code
_entity_poly.pdbx_strand_id
1 'polypeptide(L)' 'TELQRTLLKLAGILGLTLREKARPALDPEIFIKLLVSMRDDLRQNQQWQLADKIRGGLADSGITLEDTPQGTVWRYKR' A
#
# COMPACT_ATOMS: atom_id res chain seq x y z
N THR A 1 -21.42 -9.78 -12.91
CA THR A 1 -20.52 -10.91 -13.24
C THR A 1 -20.94 -11.66 -14.49
N GLU A 2 -22.24 -11.86 -14.75
CA GLU A 2 -22.73 -12.49 -15.99
C GLU A 2 -22.38 -11.69 -17.27
N LEU A 3 -22.63 -10.37 -17.27
CA LEU A 3 -22.33 -9.47 -18.39
C LEU A 3 -20.86 -9.50 -18.83
N GLN A 4 -19.93 -9.56 -17.86
CA GLN A 4 -18.50 -9.66 -18.12
C GLN A 4 -18.13 -10.98 -18.81
N ARG A 5 -18.81 -12.07 -18.46
CA ARG A 5 -18.61 -13.37 -19.11
C ARG A 5 -19.10 -13.35 -20.55
N THR A 6 -20.26 -12.74 -20.82
CA THR A 6 -20.79 -12.59 -22.18
C THR A 6 -19.84 -11.76 -23.06
N LEU A 7 -19.31 -10.66 -22.52
CA LEU A 7 -18.33 -9.82 -23.21
C LEU A 7 -17.05 -10.59 -23.57
N LEU A 8 -16.51 -11.38 -22.63
CA LEU A 8 -15.31 -12.19 -22.87
C LEU A 8 -15.51 -13.25 -23.96
N LYS A 9 -16.69 -13.89 -24.00
CA LYS A 9 -17.04 -14.86 -25.04
C LYS A 9 -17.10 -14.21 -26.43
N LEU A 10 -17.77 -13.06 -26.54
CA LEU A 10 -17.87 -12.32 -27.80
C LEU A 10 -16.50 -11.82 -28.28
N ALA A 11 -15.66 -11.32 -27.37
CA ALA A 11 -14.31 -10.92 -27.69
C ALA A 11 -13.47 -12.09 -28.25
N GLY A 12 -13.58 -13.27 -27.65
CA GLY A 12 -12.91 -14.49 -28.16
C GLY A 12 -13.36 -14.90 -29.56
N ILE A 13 -14.67 -14.80 -29.85
CA ILE A 13 -15.23 -15.10 -31.18
C ILE A 13 -14.69 -14.11 -32.24
N LEU A 14 -14.52 -12.84 -31.86
CA LEU A 14 -13.99 -11.79 -32.73
C LEU A 14 -12.44 -11.79 -32.82
N GLY A 15 -11.76 -12.76 -32.19
CA GLY A 15 -10.30 -12.84 -32.16
C GLY A 15 -9.62 -11.76 -31.31
N LEU A 16 -10.38 -11.07 -30.45
CA LEU A 16 -9.88 -10.01 -29.59
C LEU A 16 -9.42 -10.56 -28.24
N THR A 17 -8.19 -10.24 -27.84
CA THR A 17 -7.69 -10.54 -26.49
C THR A 17 -7.90 -9.33 -25.60
N LEU A 18 -8.94 -9.35 -24.77
CA LEU A 18 -9.15 -8.35 -23.75
C LEU A 18 -8.19 -8.62 -22.58
N ARG A 19 -7.15 -7.80 -22.46
CA ARG A 19 -6.32 -7.76 -21.25
C ARG A 19 -7.01 -6.86 -20.25
N GLU A 20 -7.20 -7.34 -19.03
CA GLU A 20 -7.56 -6.43 -17.94
C GLU A 20 -6.49 -5.34 -17.87
N LYS A 21 -6.94 -4.09 -17.80
CA LYS A 21 -6.04 -2.97 -17.55
C LYS A 21 -5.41 -3.27 -16.20
N ALA A 22 -4.11 -3.59 -16.17
CA ALA A 22 -3.39 -3.83 -14.95
C ALA A 22 -3.67 -2.63 -14.05
N ARG A 23 -4.38 -2.87 -12.94
CA ARG A 23 -4.58 -1.85 -11.93
C ARG A 23 -3.15 -1.47 -11.52
N PRO A 24 -2.71 -0.20 -11.66
CA PRO A 24 -1.37 0.16 -11.27
C PRO A 24 -1.18 -0.35 -9.85
N ALA A 25 -0.20 -1.23 -9.65
CA ALA A 25 0.13 -1.68 -8.33
C ALA A 25 0.40 -0.42 -7.52
N LEU A 26 -0.37 -0.19 -6.45
CA LEU A 26 -0.07 0.88 -5.53
C LEU A 26 1.35 0.61 -5.04
N ASP A 27 2.25 1.53 -5.32
CA ASP A 27 3.64 1.42 -4.90
C ASP A 27 3.65 1.35 -3.37
N PRO A 28 4.02 0.19 -2.77
CA PRO A 28 4.04 0.03 -1.33
C PRO A 28 4.93 1.10 -0.67
N GLU A 29 5.97 1.57 -1.36
CA GLU A 29 6.86 2.60 -0.85
C GLU A 29 6.14 3.94 -0.64
N ILE A 30 5.24 4.34 -1.55
CA ILE A 30 4.46 5.59 -1.42
C ILE A 30 3.55 5.49 -0.19
N PHE A 31 2.89 4.34 -0.01
CA PHE A 31 2.01 4.13 1.12
C PHE A 31 2.76 4.14 2.46
N ILE A 32 3.92 3.49 2.52
CA ILE A 32 4.77 3.49 3.72
C ILE A 32 5.26 4.91 4.04
N LYS A 33 5.73 5.67 3.05
CA LYS A 33 6.16 7.06 3.24
C LYS A 33 5.04 7.93 3.80
N LEU A 34 3.82 7.78 3.29
CA LEU A 34 2.65 8.50 3.81
C LEU A 34 2.37 8.16 5.27
N LEU A 35 2.40 6.87 5.63
CA LEU A 35 2.18 6.42 7.02
C LEU A 35 3.27 6.92 7.97
N VAL A 36 4.52 6.95 7.53
CA VAL A 36 5.63 7.52 8.30
C VAL A 36 5.43 9.02 8.52
N SER A 37 5.08 9.77 7.48
CA SER A 37 4.78 11.20 7.60
C SER A 37 3.63 11.45 8.59
N MET A 38 2.54 10.69 8.46
CA MET A 38 1.39 10.79 9.37
C MET A 38 1.78 10.47 10.81
N ARG A 39 2.64 9.48 11.03
CA ARG A 39 3.18 9.15 12.36
C ARG A 39 3.96 10.32 12.94
N ASP A 40 4.78 10.99 12.14
CA ASP A 40 5.59 12.13 12.58
C ASP A 40 4.69 13.33 12.94
N ASP A 41 3.65 13.61 12.15
CA ASP A 41 2.64 14.63 12.46
C ASP A 41 1.89 14.30 13.77
N LEU A 42 1.55 13.04 14.00
CA LEU A 42 0.90 12.59 15.24
C LEU A 42 1.84 12.77 16.45
N ARG A 43 3.15 12.53 16.29
CA ARG A 43 4.13 12.80 17.36
C ARG A 43 4.26 14.29 17.66
N GLN A 44 4.27 15.14 16.64
CA GLN A 44 4.28 16.60 16.80
C GLN A 44 3.05 17.10 17.56
N ASN A 45 1.89 16.50 17.28
CA ASN A 45 0.63 16.77 17.98
C ASN A 45 0.49 16.02 19.32
N GLN A 46 1.56 15.38 19.82
CA GLN A 46 1.58 14.62 21.08
C GLN A 46 0.56 13.47 21.14
N GLN A 47 0.10 12.97 19.99
CA GLN A 47 -0.83 11.84 19.86
C GLN A 47 -0.09 10.50 19.84
N TRP A 48 0.63 10.20 20.92
CA TRP A 48 1.53 9.05 21.03
C TRP A 48 0.85 7.71 20.75
N GLN A 49 -0.36 7.51 21.27
CA GLN A 49 -1.09 6.25 21.11
C GLN A 49 -1.45 5.97 19.64
N LEU A 50 -1.76 7.00 18.86
CA LEU A 50 -2.07 6.86 17.44
C LEU A 50 -0.79 6.64 16.62
N ALA A 51 0.29 7.34 16.95
CA ALA A 51 1.60 7.11 16.33
C ALA A 51 2.08 5.66 16.56
N ASP A 52 1.90 5.13 17.77
CA ASP A 52 2.24 3.74 18.09
C ASP A 52 1.35 2.74 17.36
N LYS A 53 0.07 3.05 17.14
CA LYS A 53 -0.82 2.21 16.34
C LYS A 53 -0.34 2.07 14.90
N ILE A 54 0.17 3.15 14.30
CA ILE A 54 0.77 3.10 12.95
C ILE A 54 2.03 2.23 12.95
N ARG A 55 2.92 2.42 13.94
CA ARG A 55 4.15 1.62 14.08
C ARG A 55 3.83 0.12 14.24
N GLY A 56 2.83 -0.21 15.06
CA GLY A 56 2.36 -1.59 15.25
C GLY A 56 1.80 -2.20 13.97
N GLY A 57 0.90 -1.49 13.27
CA GLY A 57 0.33 -1.99 12.02
C GLY A 57 1.35 -2.22 10.90
N LEU A 58 2.38 -1.37 10.83
CA LEU A 58 3.51 -1.58 9.92
C LEU A 58 4.34 -2.81 10.32
N ALA A 59 4.62 -2.99 11.61
CA ALA A 59 5.34 -4.16 12.12
C ALA A 59 4.59 -5.47 11.86
N ASP A 60 3.26 -5.48 12.03
CA ASP A 60 2.38 -6.62 11.73
C ASP A 60 2.37 -6.95 10.23
N SER A 61 2.56 -5.93 9.38
CA SER A 61 2.71 -6.07 7.93
C SER A 61 4.14 -6.47 7.51
N GLY A 62 5.02 -6.78 8.47
CA GLY A 62 6.41 -7.16 8.21
C GLY A 62 7.32 -5.98 7.89
N ILE A 63 6.96 -4.74 8.27
CA ILE A 63 7.75 -3.52 8.02
C ILE A 63 8.25 -2.97 9.35
N THR A 64 9.56 -2.84 9.51
CA THR A 64 10.18 -2.27 10.70
C THR A 64 10.62 -0.83 10.41
N LEU A 65 10.32 0.09 11.33
CA LEU A 65 10.76 1.49 11.26
C LEU A 65 11.92 1.73 12.22
N GLU A 66 12.94 2.43 11.74
CA GLU A 66 14.12 2.88 12.50
C GLU A 66 14.26 4.39 12.36
N ASP A 67 14.14 5.08 13.49
CA ASP A 67 14.31 6.52 13.53
C ASP A 67 15.81 6.84 13.51
N THR A 68 16.24 7.66 12.56
CA THR A 68 17.63 8.17 12.47
C THR A 68 17.61 9.70 12.52
N PRO A 69 18.74 10.37 12.87
CA PRO A 69 18.82 11.83 12.82
C PRO A 69 18.53 12.43 11.44
N GLN A 70 18.68 11.64 10.37
CA GLN A 70 18.41 12.03 8.98
C GLN A 70 16.97 11.71 8.54
N GLY A 71 16.16 11.08 9.40
CA GLY A 71 14.78 10.69 9.11
C GLY A 71 14.48 9.22 9.44
N THR A 72 13.26 8.80 9.20
CA THR A 72 12.81 7.43 9.48
C THR A 72 13.15 6.51 8.32
N VAL A 73 14.00 5.53 8.57
CA VAL A 73 14.34 4.47 7.62
C VAL A 73 13.43 3.27 7.88
N TRP A 74 12.92 2.63 6.83
CA TRP A 74 12.08 1.44 6.97
C TRP A 74 12.70 0.24 6.25
N ARG A 75 12.47 -0.96 6.79
CA ARG A 75 13.01 -2.23 6.28
C ARG A 75 11.96 -3.32 6.35
N TYR A 76 11.92 -4.20 5.35
CA TYR A 76 11.16 -5.44 5.46
C TYR A 76 11.82 -6.36 6.49
N LYS A 77 11.02 -6.89 7.41
CA LYS A 77 11.40 -7.93 8.35
C LYS A 77 11.58 -9.22 7.54
N ARG A 78 12.81 -9.74 7.53
CA ARG A 78 13.13 -11.04 6.96
C ARG A 78 12.64 -12.16 7.86
#